data_AF-A0A101USM1-F1
#
_entry.id   AF-A0A101USM1-F1
#
_cell.length_a   1.000
_cell.length_b   1.000
_cell.length_c   1.000
_cell.angle_alpha   90.00
_cell.angle_beta   90.00
_cell.angle_gamma   90.00
#
_symmetry.space_group_name_H-M   'P 1'
#
loop_
_entity.id
_entity.type
_entity.pdbx_description
1 polymer ?
#
loop_
_entity_poly.entity_id
_entity_poly.type
_entity_poly.pdbx_seq_one_letter_code
_entity_poly.pdbx_strand_id
1 'polypeptide(L)'
;MRHYDLGLWDGRPAIAFLPDSAQVVLQDLEEPERTRRWRLPPRTLVCDLRLLGPAQDPAVLVATHEQSLLRYETGPDHPVHTARLGTEVLSLAPVSDELVGVATATGLLCLRLAHGVDH
;
A
#
# COMPACT_ATOMS: atom_id res chain seq x y z
N MET A 1 -11.44 11.19 5.39
CA MET A 1 -11.59 9.83 5.95
C MET A 1 -10.20 9.38 6.39
N ARG A 2 -10.04 8.54 7.42
CA ARG A 2 -8.70 8.03 7.80
C ARG A 2 -8.46 6.75 7.01
N HIS A 3 -7.39 6.69 6.23
CA HIS A 3 -6.99 5.49 5.50
C HIS A 3 -6.06 4.67 6.39
N TYR A 4 -6.49 3.45 6.70
CA TYR A 4 -5.70 2.48 7.44
C TYR A 4 -6.07 1.07 7.02
N ASP A 5 -5.16 0.13 7.25
CA ASP A 5 -5.38 -1.29 7.06
C ASP A 5 -4.64 -2.06 8.16
N LEU A 6 -5.20 -3.21 8.55
CA LEU A 6 -4.63 -4.08 9.57
C LEU A 6 -4.12 -5.36 8.92
N GLY A 7 -3.03 -5.90 9.45
CA GLY A 7 -2.52 -7.19 9.01
C GLY A 7 -1.37 -7.66 9.89
N LEU A 8 -0.43 -8.38 9.27
CA LEU A 8 0.71 -8.95 9.97
C LEU A 8 2.03 -8.41 9.42
N TRP A 9 2.98 -8.17 10.32
CA TRP A 9 4.37 -7.86 10.03
C TRP A 9 5.28 -8.69 10.94
N ASP A 10 6.12 -9.53 10.37
CA ASP A 10 6.88 -10.62 10.99
C ASP A 10 6.03 -11.49 11.93
N GLY A 11 4.80 -11.76 11.51
CA GLY A 11 3.83 -12.56 12.25
C GLY A 11 3.17 -11.82 13.42
N ARG A 12 3.48 -10.53 13.59
CA ARG A 12 2.91 -9.68 14.64
C ARG A 12 1.79 -8.79 14.10
N PRO A 13 0.76 -8.48 14.90
CA PRO A 13 -0.28 -7.53 14.51
C PRO A 13 0.32 -6.17 14.18
N ALA A 14 -0.02 -5.64 13.00
CA ALA A 14 0.47 -4.35 12.53
C ALA A 14 -0.63 -3.52 11.89
N ILE A 15 -0.43 -2.21 11.86
CA ILE A 15 -1.29 -1.24 11.19
C ILE A 15 -0.49 -0.45 10.16
N ALA A 16 -1.02 -0.38 8.94
CA ALA A 16 -0.57 0.56 7.93
C ALA A 16 -1.54 1.74 7.88
N PHE A 17 -1.06 2.98 7.95
CA PHE A 17 -1.91 4.16 7.99
C PHE A 17 -1.20 5.43 7.51
N LEU A 18 -1.98 6.47 7.28
CA LEU A 18 -1.50 7.81 6.96
C LEU A 18 -1.63 8.72 8.19
N PRO A 19 -0.53 9.01 8.94
CA PRO A 19 -0.59 9.98 10.04
C PRO A 19 -0.88 11.40 9.53
N ASP A 20 -0.43 11.70 8.31
CA ASP A 20 -0.58 12.96 7.59
C ASP A 20 -0.63 12.68 6.07
N SER A 21 -0.64 13.73 5.24
CA SER A 21 -0.71 13.61 3.77
C SER A 21 0.64 13.38 3.08
N ALA A 22 1.75 13.27 3.83
CA ALA A 22 3.10 13.21 3.28
C ALA A 22 3.75 11.83 3.42
N GLN A 23 3.23 10.95 4.27
CA GLN A 23 3.86 9.66 4.54
C GLN A 23 2.88 8.52 4.78
N VAL A 24 3.32 7.32 4.43
CA VAL A 24 2.73 6.04 4.81
C VAL A 24 3.52 5.50 5.99
N VAL A 25 2.82 5.04 7.03
CA VAL A 25 3.42 4.44 8.21
C VAL A 25 2.93 3.01 8.36
N LEU A 26 3.85 2.08 8.58
CA LEU A 26 3.57 0.73 9.08
C LEU A 26 4.11 0.64 10.50
N GLN A 27 3.27 0.25 11.45
CA GLN A 27 3.62 0.19 12.86
C GLN A 27 3.19 -1.16 13.46
N ASP A 28 4.09 -1.78 14.23
CA ASP A 28 3.75 -2.91 15.10
C ASP A 28 2.85 -2.42 16.24
N LEU A 29 1.72 -3.10 16.45
CA LEU A 29 0.72 -2.70 17.45
C LEU A 29 1.12 -3.05 18.88
N GLU A 30 2.00 -4.03 19.06
CA GLU A 30 2.51 -4.46 20.37
C GLU A 30 3.80 -3.71 20.74
N GLU A 31 4.59 -3.32 19.74
CA GLU A 31 5.85 -2.61 19.90
C GLU A 31 5.90 -1.32 19.05
N PRO A 32 5.26 -0.21 19.49
CA PRO A 32 5.08 1.00 18.66
C PRO A 32 6.37 1.64 18.13
N GLU A 33 7.50 1.45 18.81
CA GLU A 33 8.82 1.92 18.36
C GLU A 33 9.30 1.21 17.08
N ARG A 34 8.79 -0.01 16.85
CA ARG A 34 8.99 -0.75 15.61
C ARG A 34 8.06 -0.16 14.54
N THR A 35 8.57 0.83 13.83
CA THR A 35 7.85 1.57 12.79
C THR A 35 8.66 1.67 11.50
N ARG A 36 7.98 1.57 10.36
CA ARG A 36 8.48 1.93 9.03
C ARG A 36 7.71 3.13 8.50
N ARG A 37 8.41 4.00 7.77
CA ARG A 37 7.84 5.20 7.17
C ARG A 37 8.32 5.33 5.73
N TRP A 38 7.38 5.56 4.82
CA TRP A 38 7.67 5.86 3.42
C TRP A 38 7.08 7.19 3.04
N ARG A 39 7.76 7.92 2.17
CA ARG A 39 7.31 9.22 1.66
C ARG A 39 6.33 9.01 0.51
N LEU A 40 5.22 9.73 0.58
CA LEU A 40 4.34 9.92 -0.57
C LEU A 40 4.97 10.93 -1.54
N PRO A 41 4.76 10.76 -2.86
CA PRO A 41 5.07 11.82 -3.81
C PRO A 41 4.35 13.13 -3.41
N PRO A 42 4.95 14.30 -3.66
CA PRO A 42 4.35 15.57 -3.27
C PRO A 42 2.94 15.74 -3.82
N ARG A 43 2.03 16.27 -2.99
CA ARG A 43 0.62 16.56 -3.34
C ARG A 43 -0.23 15.32 -3.67
N THR A 44 0.23 14.12 -3.34
CA THR A 44 -0.57 12.88 -3.51
C THR A 44 -1.80 12.91 -2.60
N LEU A 45 -2.98 12.69 -3.18
CA LEU A 45 -4.20 12.46 -2.42
C LEU A 45 -4.52 10.96 -2.44
N VAL A 46 -4.47 10.32 -1.27
CA VAL A 46 -4.76 8.89 -1.13
C VAL A 46 -6.26 8.65 -1.03
N CYS A 47 -6.79 7.68 -1.79
CA CYS A 47 -8.18 7.23 -1.68
C CYS A 47 -8.33 5.87 -1.00
N ASP A 48 -7.35 4.97 -1.13
CA ASP A 48 -7.34 3.68 -0.42
C ASP A 48 -5.91 3.21 -0.12
N LEU A 49 -5.76 2.38 0.90
CA LEU A 49 -4.49 1.82 1.34
C LEU A 49 -4.69 0.38 1.77
N ARG A 50 -3.79 -0.51 1.35
CA ARG A 50 -3.78 -1.92 1.75
C ARG A 50 -2.41 -2.40 2.17
N LEU A 51 -2.37 -3.14 3.27
CA LEU A 51 -1.21 -3.93 3.66
C LEU A 51 -1.25 -5.25 2.86
N LEU A 52 -0.12 -5.62 2.27
CA LEU A 52 0.02 -6.73 1.34
C LEU A 52 1.18 -7.65 1.70
N GLY A 53 1.13 -8.86 1.16
CA GLY A 53 2.27 -9.78 1.12
C GLY A 53 2.38 -10.66 2.36
N PRO A 54 3.39 -11.54 2.36
CA PRO A 54 3.64 -12.43 3.49
C PRO A 54 4.06 -11.60 4.70
N ALA A 55 3.66 -12.06 5.88
CA ALA A 55 4.00 -11.43 7.15
C ALA A 55 5.47 -10.97 7.24
N GLN A 56 6.43 -11.74 6.72
CA GLN A 56 7.87 -11.47 6.88
C GLN A 56 8.39 -10.28 6.05
N ASP A 57 7.72 -9.91 4.96
CA ASP A 57 8.11 -8.75 4.16
C ASP A 57 6.86 -8.05 3.61
N PRO A 58 6.17 -7.28 4.47
CA PRO A 58 4.92 -6.67 4.09
C PRO A 58 5.18 -5.49 3.15
N ALA A 59 4.35 -5.41 2.11
CA ALA A 59 4.28 -4.26 1.23
C ALA A 59 3.05 -3.41 1.57
N VAL A 60 3.08 -2.12 1.25
CA VAL A 60 1.88 -1.26 1.30
C VAL A 60 1.53 -0.82 -0.10
N LEU A 61 0.28 -1.03 -0.49
CA LEU A 61 -0.28 -0.53 -1.74
C LEU A 61 -1.18 0.65 -1.47
N VAL A 62 -0.92 1.75 -2.15
CA VAL A 62 -1.67 3.00 -2.02
C VAL A 62 -2.33 3.30 -3.35
N ALA A 63 -3.64 3.49 -3.34
CA ALA A 63 -4.38 4.05 -4.45
C ALA A 63 -4.55 5.56 -4.27
N THR A 64 -4.34 6.31 -5.35
CA THR A 64 -4.41 7.77 -5.33
C THR A 64 -5.55 8.30 -6.19
N HIS A 65 -6.05 9.49 -5.86
CA HIS A 65 -7.06 10.20 -6.65
C HIS A 65 -6.57 10.55 -8.06
N GLU A 66 -5.25 10.66 -8.25
CA GLU A 66 -4.61 10.82 -9.57
C GLU A 66 -4.51 9.49 -10.35
N GLN A 67 -5.37 8.52 -10.02
CA GLN A 67 -5.56 7.27 -10.77
C GLN A 67 -4.29 6.42 -10.82
N SER A 68 -3.46 6.50 -9.79
CA SER A 68 -2.20 5.78 -9.68
C SER A 68 -2.24 4.79 -8.52
N LEU A 69 -1.53 3.67 -8.69
CA LEU A 69 -1.20 2.74 -7.64
C LEU A 69 0.29 2.88 -7.32
N LEU A 70 0.61 3.06 -6.05
CA LEU A 70 1.97 3.16 -5.53
C LEU A 70 2.22 1.96 -4.62
N ARG A 71 3.29 1.21 -4.88
CA ARG A 71 3.70 0.09 -4.03
C ARG A 71 4.96 0.46 -3.26
N TYR A 72 4.92 0.21 -1.97
CA TYR A 72 6.01 0.40 -1.02
C TYR A 72 6.43 -0.95 -0.45
N GLU A 73 7.72 -1.17 -0.35
CA GLU A 73 8.34 -2.38 0.20
C GLU A 73 9.41 -1.99 1.23
N THR A 74 9.93 -2.98 1.94
CA THR A 74 11.07 -2.78 2.82
C THR A 74 12.30 -2.30 2.03
N GLY A 75 12.94 -1.21 2.47
CA GLY A 75 14.18 -0.69 1.89
C GLY A 75 14.05 0.78 1.48
N PRO A 76 13.68 1.10 0.22
CA PRO A 76 13.58 2.49 -0.25
C PRO A 76 12.56 3.32 0.53
N ASP A 77 12.78 4.63 0.63
CA ASP A 77 11.84 5.57 1.27
C ASP A 77 10.73 6.07 0.31
N HIS A 78 10.75 5.62 -0.94
CA HIS A 78 9.84 5.99 -2.01
C HIS A 78 9.15 4.74 -2.61
N PRO A 79 8.11 4.90 -3.46
CA PRO A 79 7.49 3.75 -4.12
C PRO A 79 8.50 2.96 -4.95
N VAL A 80 8.48 1.64 -4.85
CA VAL A 80 9.27 0.74 -5.72
C VAL A 80 8.60 0.55 -7.08
N HIS A 81 7.26 0.65 -7.12
CA HIS A 81 6.48 0.58 -8.34
C HIS A 81 5.38 1.64 -8.35
N THR A 82 5.11 2.16 -9.54
CA THR A 82 4.02 3.09 -9.83
C THR A 82 3.31 2.65 -11.10
N ALA A 83 1.99 2.45 -11.01
CA ALA A 83 1.15 2.09 -12.14
C ALA A 83 0.04 3.12 -12.32
N ARG A 84 -0.16 3.64 -13.55
CA ARG A 84 -1.30 4.50 -13.88
C ARG A 84 -2.43 3.67 -14.47
N LEU A 85 -3.63 3.79 -13.90
CA LEU A 85 -4.80 3.03 -14.33
C LEU A 85 -5.68 3.80 -15.32
N GLY A 86 -5.57 5.14 -15.36
CA GLY A 86 -6.39 5.99 -16.23
C GLY A 86 -7.88 6.04 -15.87
N THR A 87 -8.24 5.53 -14.69
CA THR A 87 -9.60 5.55 -14.14
C THR A 87 -9.51 5.73 -12.62
N GLU A 88 -10.52 6.35 -12.03
CA GLU A 88 -10.58 6.57 -10.58
C GLU A 88 -10.67 5.23 -9.85
N VAL A 89 -9.80 5.05 -8.85
CA VAL A 89 -9.83 3.88 -7.97
C VAL A 89 -10.76 4.18 -6.80
N LEU A 90 -11.75 3.30 -6.61
CA LEU A 90 -12.72 3.39 -5.53
C LEU A 90 -12.29 2.56 -4.32
N SER A 91 -11.72 1.39 -4.56
CA SER A 91 -11.17 0.54 -3.51
C SER A 91 -10.20 -0.51 -4.05
N LEU A 92 -9.36 -0.99 -3.14
CA LEU A 92 -8.45 -2.10 -3.30
C LEU A 92 -8.89 -3.27 -2.42
N ALA A 93 -8.78 -4.49 -2.95
CA ALA A 93 -9.06 -5.72 -2.24
C ALA A 93 -7.92 -6.73 -2.49
N PRO A 94 -7.02 -6.96 -1.52
CA PRO A 94 -6.02 -8.01 -1.64
C PRO A 94 -6.70 -9.37 -1.84
N VAL A 95 -6.28 -10.12 -2.86
CA VAL A 95 -6.81 -11.46 -3.17
C VAL A 95 -5.79 -12.53 -2.77
N SER A 96 -4.50 -12.24 -2.99
CA SER A 96 -3.36 -13.03 -2.55
C SER A 96 -2.13 -12.11 -2.48
N ASP A 97 -0.97 -12.65 -2.13
CA ASP A 97 0.30 -11.90 -2.09
C ASP A 97 0.69 -11.27 -3.44
N GLU A 98 0.22 -11.87 -4.55
CA GLU A 98 0.55 -11.41 -5.91
C GLU A 98 -0.61 -10.72 -6.62
N LEU A 99 -1.83 -10.79 -6.08
CA LEU A 99 -3.04 -10.36 -6.79
C LEU A 99 -3.84 -9.38 -5.95
N VAL A 100 -4.19 -8.26 -6.57
CA VAL A 100 -5.10 -7.27 -5.99
C VAL A 100 -6.29 -7.05 -6.93
N GLY A 101 -7.48 -7.14 -6.37
CA GLY A 101 -8.70 -6.65 -7.00
C GLY A 101 -8.77 -5.13 -6.87
N VAL A 102 -9.10 -4.45 -7.96
CA VAL A 102 -9.22 -3.00 -8.01
C VAL A 102 -10.62 -2.67 -8.50
N ALA A 103 -11.42 -2.06 -7.63
CA ALA A 103 -12.68 -1.47 -8.04
C ALA A 103 -12.43 -0.05 -8.53
N THR A 104 -12.87 0.24 -9.74
CA THR A 104 -12.72 1.55 -10.39
C THR A 104 -14.07 2.14 -10.73
N ALA A 105 -14.11 3.42 -11.09
CA ALA A 105 -15.32 4.07 -11.58
C ALA A 105 -15.89 3.43 -12.87
N THR A 106 -15.09 2.64 -13.59
CA THR A 106 -15.46 2.02 -14.88
C THR A 106 -15.64 0.51 -14.82
N GLY A 107 -15.27 -0.15 -13.71
CA GLY A 107 -15.43 -1.59 -13.56
C GLY A 107 -14.51 -2.22 -12.52
N LEU A 108 -14.35 -3.55 -12.61
CA LEU A 108 -13.46 -4.32 -11.75
C LEU A 108 -12.27 -4.81 -12.56
N LEU A 109 -11.07 -4.64 -12.01
CA LEU A 109 -9.82 -5.14 -12.56
C LEU A 109 -9.16 -6.08 -11.56
N CYS A 110 -8.38 -7.04 -12.05
CA CYS A 110 -7.46 -7.82 -11.24
C CYS A 110 -6.06 -7.56 -11.75
N LEU A 111 -5.17 -7.08 -10.88
CA LEU A 111 -3.80 -6.76 -11.21
C LEU A 111 -2.86 -7.75 -10.54
N ARG A 112 -1.85 -8.19 -11.30
CA ARG A 112 -0.70 -8.91 -10.76
C ARG A 112 0.36 -7.91 -10.32
N LEU A 113 0.82 -8.04 -9.09
CA LEU A 113 1.89 -7.25 -8.54
C LEU A 113 3.23 -7.81 -9.06
N ALA A 114 4.06 -6.96 -9.64
CA ALA A 114 5.42 -7.36 -9.99
C ALA A 114 6.21 -7.57 -8.71
N HIS A 115 6.99 -8.65 -8.61
CA HIS A 115 7.98 -8.81 -7.54
C HIS A 115 9.20 -7.95 -7.87
N GLY A 116 9.81 -7.33 -6.86
CA GLY A 116 11.14 -6.74 -7.02
C GLY A 116 12.08 -7.82 -7.54
N VAL A 117 12.81 -7.53 -8.61
CA VAL A 117 13.80 -8.48 -9.15
C VAL A 117 14.95 -8.53 -8.15
N ASP A 118 15.24 -9.72 -7.60
CA ASP A 118 16.45 -9.96 -6.81
C ASP A 118 17.67 -9.57 -7.67
N HIS A 119 18.37 -8.51 -7.26
CA HIS A 119 19.64 -8.09 -7.84
C HIS A 119 20.82 -8.62 -7.03
#